data_AF-A0A401IHG8-F1
#
_entry.id   AF-A0A401IHG8-F1
#
_cell.length_a   1.000
_cell.length_b   1.000
_cell.length_c   1.000
_cell.angle_alpha   90.00
_cell.angle_beta   90.00
_cell.angle_gamma   90.00
#
_symmetry.space_group_name_H-M   'P 1'
#
loop_
_entity.id
_entity.type
_entity.pdbx_description
1 polymer ?
#
loop_
_entity_poly.entity_id
_entity_poly.type
_entity_poly.pdbx_seq_one_letter_code
_entity_poly.pdbx_strand_id
1 'polypeptide(L)'
;MNGLMQRQGKFYLKVPYERMNEEMQRIIRLEGKIMKITSLSAIEAGPLDKQQDFPWWVEIVTSQPRCLYYFGPFESPEEAQMNKVGYIEDLQAEAAEGITVHIKQCQPEILTQELNG
;
A
#
# COMPACT_ATOMS: atom_id res chain seq x y z
N MET A 1 -20.17 -16.02 31.77
CA MET A 1 -20.56 -14.75 31.11
C MET A 1 -19.47 -13.72 31.37
N ASN A 2 -19.18 -12.89 30.36
CA ASN A 2 -18.09 -11.88 30.24
C ASN A 2 -16.74 -12.53 29.88
N GLY A 3 -16.16 -12.37 28.69
CA GLY A 3 -15.90 -11.17 27.88
C GLY A 3 -14.37 -11.13 27.73
N LEU A 4 -13.75 -11.18 26.55
CA LEU A 4 -13.73 -10.15 25.53
C LEU A 4 -13.20 -10.79 24.24
N MET A 5 -13.84 -10.50 23.10
CA MET A 5 -13.24 -10.72 21.78
C MET A 5 -11.85 -10.08 21.77
N GLN A 6 -10.82 -10.87 21.50
CA GLN A 6 -9.50 -10.32 21.19
C GLN A 6 -9.63 -9.52 19.89
N ARG A 7 -9.79 -8.21 20.03
CA ARG A 7 -9.72 -7.28 18.90
C ARG A 7 -8.27 -7.27 18.48
N GLN A 8 -7.91 -8.09 17.49
CA GLN A 8 -6.57 -8.13 16.89
C GLN A 8 -6.28 -6.78 16.26
N GLY A 9 -5.69 -5.86 17.02
CA GLY A 9 -5.20 -4.57 16.56
C GLY A 9 -3.68 -4.57 16.57
N LYS A 10 -3.06 -4.37 15.41
CA LYS A 10 -1.63 -4.07 15.32
C LYS A 10 -1.44 -2.63 15.79
N PHE A 11 -0.59 -2.41 16.79
CA PHE A 11 -0.24 -1.07 17.27
C PHE A 11 1.28 -0.91 17.38
N TYR A 12 1.74 0.34 17.30
CA TYR A 12 3.14 0.70 17.44
C TYR A 12 3.31 1.49 18.74
N LEU A 13 4.30 1.12 19.54
CA LEU A 13 4.61 1.76 20.82
C LEU A 13 6.07 2.18 20.83
N LYS A 14 6.33 3.49 21.00
CA LYS A 14 7.69 3.98 21.29
C LYS A 14 7.96 3.78 22.78
N VAL A 15 9.04 3.07 23.11
CA VAL A 15 9.39 2.70 24.49
C VAL A 15 10.75 3.32 24.82
N PRO A 16 10.85 4.24 25.82
CA PRO A 16 12.12 4.66 26.39
C PRO A 16 12.90 3.44 26.89
N TYR A 17 14.21 3.38 26.63
CA TYR A 17 15.00 2.17 26.91
C TYR A 17 14.92 1.75 28.39
N GLU A 18 14.87 2.71 29.30
CA GLU A 18 14.71 2.50 30.75
C GLU A 18 13.43 1.73 31.12
N ARG A 19 12.37 1.82 30.31
CA ARG A 19 11.09 1.14 30.52
C ARG A 19 10.94 -0.16 29.72
N MET A 20 11.95 -0.56 28.95
CA MET A 20 11.86 -1.71 28.04
C MET A 20 11.51 -3.01 28.77
N ASN A 21 12.15 -3.28 29.92
CA ASN A 21 11.89 -4.48 30.71
C ASN A 21 10.43 -4.53 31.20
N GLU A 22 9.90 -3.40 31.66
CA GLU A 22 8.51 -3.30 32.14
C GLU A 22 7.51 -3.54 31.01
N GLU A 23 7.75 -2.94 29.84
CA GLU A 23 6.87 -3.12 28.68
C GLU A 23 6.96 -4.55 28.13
N MET A 24 8.13 -5.20 28.17
CA MET A 24 8.27 -6.60 27.78
C MET A 24 7.45 -7.52 28.69
N GLN A 25 7.50 -7.30 30.01
CA GLN A 25 6.66 -8.03 30.97
C GLN A 25 5.16 -7.79 30.74
N ARG A 26 4.77 -6.56 30.39
CA ARG A 26 3.39 -6.22 30.03
C ARG A 26 2.96 -6.94 28.77
N ILE A 27 3.79 -6.97 27.72
CA ILE A 27 3.50 -7.65 26.45
C ILE A 27 3.32 -9.16 26.69
N ILE A 28 4.21 -9.79 27.47
CA ILE A 28 4.10 -11.21 27.82
C ILE A 28 2.79 -11.49 28.56
N ARG A 29 2.43 -10.66 29.56
CA ARG A 29 1.18 -10.82 30.32
C ARG A 29 -0.07 -10.71 29.46
N LEU A 30 -0.02 -9.88 28.41
CA LEU A 30 -1.11 -9.70 27.46
C LEU A 30 -1.06 -10.70 26.30
N GLU A 31 -0.14 -11.67 26.33
CA GLU A 31 0.11 -12.64 25.25
C GLU A 31 0.39 -11.96 23.89
N GLY A 32 0.93 -10.74 23.93
CA GLY A 32 1.23 -9.96 22.75
C GLY A 32 2.40 -10.55 21.96
N LYS A 33 2.27 -10.57 20.62
CA LYS A 33 3.36 -10.95 19.71
C LYS A 33 4.13 -9.71 19.27
N ILE A 34 5.43 -9.72 19.50
CA ILE A 34 6.33 -8.67 19.00
C ILE A 34 6.75 -9.03 17.58
N MET A 35 6.39 -8.18 16.62
CA MET A 35 6.76 -8.38 15.21
C MET A 35 8.13 -7.78 14.87
N LYS A 36 8.46 -6.60 15.41
CA LYS A 36 9.70 -5.88 15.11
C LYS A 36 10.09 -4.97 16.28
N ILE A 37 11.37 -4.96 16.64
CA ILE A 37 11.98 -4.01 17.59
C ILE A 37 13.15 -3.33 16.88
N THR A 38 13.26 -2.01 17.01
CA THR A 38 14.37 -1.23 16.44
C THR A 38 14.61 0.00 17.33
N SER A 39 15.87 0.37 17.57
CA SER A 39 16.19 1.58 18.34
C SER A 39 15.81 2.82 17.54
N LEU A 40 15.32 3.87 18.23
CA LEU A 40 14.95 5.12 17.56
C LEU A 40 16.14 5.77 16.84
N SER A 41 17.36 5.61 17.35
CA SER A 41 18.59 6.08 16.69
C SER A 41 18.96 5.29 15.43
N ALA A 42 18.57 4.02 15.32
CA ALA A 42 18.75 3.24 14.10
C ALA A 42 17.69 3.58 13.02
N ILE A 43 16.65 4.35 13.36
CA ILE A 43 15.66 4.86 12.38
C ILE A 43 16.29 5.92 11.47
N GLU A 44 17.32 6.64 11.94
CA GLU A 44 18.03 7.64 11.13
C GLU A 44 18.95 7.01 10.05
N ALA A 45 19.31 5.73 10.19
CA ALA A 45 20.25 5.03 9.31
C ALA A 45 19.65 3.86 8.51
N GLY A 46 18.34 3.62 8.58
CA GLY A 46 17.67 2.53 7.85
C GLY A 46 16.17 2.42 8.16
N PRO A 47 15.37 1.81 7.26
CA PRO A 47 13.96 2.14 7.13
C PRO A 47 13.09 1.46 8.20
N LEU A 48 12.72 2.24 9.22
CA LEU A 48 11.53 2.03 10.03
C LEU A 48 10.58 3.19 9.68
N ASP A 49 9.55 2.89 8.89
CA ASP A 49 8.85 3.85 8.03
C ASP A 49 9.74 4.45 6.94
N LYS A 50 10.02 3.64 5.90
CA LYS A 50 9.53 4.17 4.64
C LYS A 50 8.02 4.08 4.78
N GLN A 51 7.37 5.21 5.08
CA GLN A 51 6.21 5.57 4.28
C GLN A 51 6.68 5.20 2.87
N GLN A 52 6.26 4.03 2.37
CA GLN A 52 6.70 3.63 1.05
C GLN A 52 6.06 4.69 0.20
N ASP A 53 6.85 5.70 -0.19
CA ASP A 53 6.51 6.67 -1.21
C ASP A 53 6.43 5.82 -2.48
N PHE A 54 5.33 5.09 -2.57
CA PHE A 54 4.99 4.36 -3.74
C PHE A 54 4.71 5.44 -4.78
N PRO A 55 5.36 5.34 -5.95
CA PRO A 55 5.07 6.27 -7.02
C PRO A 55 3.60 6.19 -7.38
N TRP A 56 3.11 7.25 -8.01
CA TRP A 56 1.75 7.30 -8.49
C TRP A 56 1.62 6.45 -9.75
N TRP A 57 0.56 5.65 -9.83
CA TRP A 57 0.22 4.86 -11.00
C TRP A 57 -1.21 5.15 -11.43
N VAL A 58 -1.42 5.11 -12.73
CA VAL A 58 -2.74 5.09 -13.36
C VAL A 58 -3.12 3.62 -13.59
N GLU A 59 -4.08 3.13 -12.83
CA GLU A 59 -4.74 1.85 -13.06
C GLU A 59 -5.90 2.08 -14.02
N ILE A 60 -5.96 1.31 -15.11
CA ILE A 60 -7.08 1.31 -16.06
C ILE A 60 -7.66 -0.09 -16.15
N VAL A 61 -8.96 -0.22 -15.89
CA VAL A 61 -9.72 -1.46 -16.08
C VAL A 61 -10.63 -1.28 -17.29
N THR A 62 -10.58 -2.21 -18.23
CA THR A 62 -11.51 -2.28 -19.37
C THR A 62 -12.48 -3.44 -19.19
N SER A 63 -13.68 -3.30 -19.74
CA SER A 63 -14.72 -4.34 -19.70
C SER A 63 -14.70 -5.21 -20.95
N GLN A 64 -14.33 -4.66 -22.11
CA GLN A 64 -14.23 -5.38 -23.38
C GLN A 64 -13.07 -4.80 -24.24
N PRO A 65 -12.01 -5.58 -24.55
CA PRO A 65 -11.62 -6.80 -23.85
C PRO A 65 -11.44 -6.52 -22.35
N ARG A 66 -11.59 -7.54 -21.50
CA ARG A 66 -11.49 -7.37 -20.05
C ARG A 66 -10.03 -7.38 -19.64
N CYS A 67 -9.45 -6.21 -19.40
CA CYS A 67 -8.03 -6.05 -19.12
C CYS A 67 -7.79 -5.09 -17.96
N LEU A 68 -6.64 -5.24 -17.31
CA LEU A 68 -6.11 -4.36 -16.29
C LEU A 68 -4.75 -3.85 -16.72
N TYR A 69 -4.61 -2.53 -16.78
CA TYR A 69 -3.39 -1.83 -17.16
C TYR A 69 -2.90 -0.94 -16.03
N TYR A 70 -1.59 -0.86 -15.86
CA TYR A 70 -0.92 0.07 -14.96
C TYR A 70 0.09 0.91 -15.75
N PHE A 71 -0.08 2.23 -15.73
CA PHE A 71 0.82 3.19 -16.34
C PHE A 71 1.50 4.05 -15.27
N GLY A 72 2.80 4.27 -15.43
CA GLY A 72 3.66 4.93 -14.45
C GLY A 72 5.07 4.32 -14.47
N PRO A 73 5.88 4.52 -13.43
CA PRO A 73 5.60 5.33 -12.23
C PRO A 73 5.57 6.84 -12.51
N PHE A 74 4.76 7.59 -11.76
CA PHE A 74 4.71 9.06 -11.76
C PHE A 74 5.18 9.63 -10.41
N GLU A 75 5.72 10.84 -10.43
CA GLU A 75 6.20 11.55 -9.24
C GLU A 75 5.04 12.15 -8.43
N SER A 76 3.92 12.49 -9.09
CA SER A 76 2.75 13.13 -8.46
C SER A 76 1.42 12.61 -9.01
N PRO A 77 0.31 12.76 -8.27
CA PRO A 77 -1.01 12.41 -8.78
C PRO A 77 -1.44 13.35 -9.93
N GLU A 78 -0.97 14.61 -9.92
CA GLU A 78 -1.24 15.57 -10.99
C GLU A 78 -0.57 15.14 -12.31
N GLU A 79 0.67 14.65 -12.25
CA GLU A 79 1.38 14.12 -13.42
C GLU A 79 0.64 12.89 -13.98
N ALA A 80 0.24 11.96 -13.12
CA ALA A 80 -0.57 10.81 -13.50
C ALA A 80 -1.90 11.24 -14.15
N GLN A 81 -2.55 12.27 -13.60
CA GLN A 81 -3.81 12.82 -14.09
C GLN A 81 -3.67 13.49 -15.46
N MET A 82 -2.55 14.16 -15.73
CA MET A 82 -2.27 14.76 -17.04
C MET A 82 -1.97 13.69 -18.10
N ASN A 83 -1.21 12.65 -17.75
CA ASN A 83 -0.82 11.61 -18.69
C ASN A 83 -1.94 10.61 -18.99
N LYS A 84 -2.89 10.37 -18.07
CA LYS A 84 -3.95 9.37 -18.28
C LYS A 84 -4.82 9.61 -19.51
N VAL A 85 -4.94 10.86 -19.96
CA VAL A 85 -5.80 11.22 -21.09
C VAL A 85 -5.32 10.51 -22.35
N GLY A 86 -4.02 10.51 -22.63
CA GLY A 86 -3.45 9.80 -23.79
C GLY A 86 -3.70 8.29 -23.74
N TYR A 87 -3.55 7.66 -22.56
CA TYR A 87 -3.82 6.22 -22.42
C TYR A 87 -5.30 5.87 -22.65
N ILE A 88 -6.22 6.73 -22.22
CA ILE A 88 -7.65 6.54 -22.47
C ILE A 88 -7.95 6.68 -23.97
N GLU A 89 -7.39 7.69 -24.63
CA GLU A 89 -7.58 7.92 -26.06
C GLU A 89 -7.06 6.75 -26.90
N ASP A 90 -5.88 6.22 -26.57
CA ASP A 90 -5.30 5.04 -27.24
C ASP A 90 -6.20 3.81 -27.05
N LEU A 91 -6.65 3.53 -25.82
CA LEU A 91 -7.54 2.41 -25.52
C LEU A 91 -8.91 2.56 -26.24
N GLN A 92 -9.45 3.77 -26.33
CA GLN A 92 -10.67 4.03 -27.07
C GLN A 92 -10.49 3.85 -28.58
N ALA A 93 -9.34 4.25 -29.13
CA ALA A 93 -9.00 4.02 -30.54
C ALA A 93 -8.85 2.53 -30.88
N GLU A 94 -8.42 1.72 -29.91
CA GLU A 94 -8.39 0.26 -29.98
C GLU A 94 -9.76 -0.41 -29.71
N ALA A 95 -10.84 0.37 -29.65
CA ALA A 95 -12.20 -0.09 -29.38
C ALA A 95 -12.38 -0.77 -28.01
N ALA A 96 -11.60 -0.39 -27.00
CA ALA A 96 -11.82 -0.84 -25.63
C ALA A 96 -13.05 -0.14 -25.01
N GLU A 97 -13.92 -0.92 -24.39
CA GLU A 97 -15.15 -0.45 -23.76
C GLU A 97 -15.11 -0.58 -22.23
N GLY A 98 -15.97 0.19 -21.55
CA GLY A 98 -16.13 0.14 -20.09
C GLY A 98 -14.87 0.52 -19.33
N ILE A 99 -14.14 1.53 -19.82
CA ILE A 99 -12.90 2.05 -19.24
C ILE A 99 -13.18 2.70 -17.88
N THR A 100 -12.52 2.20 -16.84
CA THR A 100 -12.51 2.77 -15.49
C THR A 100 -11.08 3.10 -15.12
N VAL A 101 -10.84 4.29 -14.56
CA VAL A 101 -9.48 4.77 -14.24
C VAL A 101 -9.35 5.13 -12.77
N HIS A 102 -8.30 4.64 -12.13
CA HIS A 102 -7.93 4.98 -10.76
C HIS A 102 -6.49 5.47 -10.70
N ILE A 103 -6.26 6.57 -9.98
CA ILE A 103 -4.91 7.04 -9.66
C ILE A 103 -4.62 6.65 -8.21
N LYS A 104 -3.56 5.87 -7.99
CA LYS A 104 -3.18 5.40 -6.65
C LYS A 104 -1.68 5.25 -6.52
N GLN A 105 -1.19 5.37 -5.29
CA GLN A 105 0.18 5.02 -4.95
C GLN A 105 0.27 3.50 -4.76
N CYS A 106 1.04 2.82 -5.61
CA CYS A 106 1.25 1.37 -5.52
C CYS A 106 2.55 0.91 -6.18
N GLN A 107 2.81 -0.39 -6.15
CA GLN A 107 3.88 -1.05 -6.90
C GLN A 107 3.28 -2.29 -7.60
N PRO A 108 2.77 -2.14 -8.83
CA PRO A 108 2.19 -3.27 -9.55
C PRO A 108 3.30 -4.28 -9.91
N GLU A 109 3.04 -5.57 -9.67
CA GLU A 109 3.93 -6.66 -10.10
C GLU A 109 3.79 -6.95 -11.60
N ILE A 110 2.61 -6.66 -12.16
CA ILE A 110 2.24 -6.89 -13.56
C ILE A 110 1.63 -5.61 -14.11
N LEU A 111 2.13 -5.13 -15.25
CA LEU A 111 1.68 -3.87 -15.87
C LEU A 111 0.48 -4.05 -16.79
N THR A 112 0.34 -5.22 -17.41
CA THR A 112 -0.78 -5.55 -18.29
C THR A 112 -1.24 -6.96 -17.96
N GLN A 113 -2.52 -7.09 -17.63
CA GLN A 113 -3.12 -8.37 -17.30
C GLN A 113 -4.48 -8.49 -18.00
N GLU A 114 -4.61 -9.51 -18.84
CA GLU A 114 -5.91 -9.95 -19.33
C GLU A 114 -6.67 -10.64 -18.19
N LEU A 115 -7.90 -10.21 -17.95
CA LEU A 115 -8.76 -10.76 -16.90
C LEU A 115 -9.71 -11.76 -17.55
N ASN A 116 -9.37 -13.04 -17.46
CA ASN A 116 -10.27 -14.10 -17.90
C ASN A 116 -11.49 -14.13 -16.97
N GLY A 117 -12.69 -14.01 -17.54
CA GLY A 117 -13.98 -14.13 -16.85
C GLY A 117 -14.43 -15.57 -16.69
#